data_AF-A0A7C0TVG3-F1
#
_entry.id   AF-A0A7C0TVG3-F1
#
_cell.length_a   1.000
_cell.length_b   1.000
_cell.length_c   1.000
_cell.angle_alpha   90.00
_cell.angle_beta   90.00
_cell.angle_gamma   90.00
#
_symmetry.space_group_name_H-M   'P 1'
#
loop_
_entity.id
_entity.type
_entity.pdbx_description
1 polymer ?
#
loop_
_entity_poly.entity_id
_entity_poly.type
_entity_poly.pdbx_seq_one_letter_code
_entity_poly.pdbx_strand_id
1 'polypeptide(L)'
;MTHIQVVSGAIQNSDADTIIVNLFEDTQPGGATSAVDTALNGAISALIAGGDFTGKAGQTVVLYPGGAIPARRVLIVGLGQRDHFDADPAEAVRRAAATAIQKARDLGAERVATILHGAGAGGLSAEVAAQAVVEGSLLGLYRYHGQKTEPPKPPDPHTLELTVFEPTDLPAVQRGAHTAETIAAGVVLTRDLVNLPPNICTPTYLAQTATQVADEVGLRVEVLGRKQMEALKMGALLAVAQGTDTPPQFIILEHNADRAEDLDTIVLVGKGVTFDTGGYSLKSKEGMSTMKT
;
A
#
# COMPACT_ATOMS: atom_id res chain seq x y z
N MET A 1 -0.91 0.94 -12.39
CA MET A 1 -0.83 0.22 -11.11
C MET A 1 0.06 -0.99 -11.32
N THR A 2 0.93 -1.31 -10.36
CA THR A 2 1.82 -2.49 -10.43
C THR A 2 0.97 -3.77 -10.37
N HIS A 3 1.17 -4.69 -11.31
CA HIS A 3 0.46 -5.96 -11.37
C HIS A 3 1.09 -6.97 -10.40
N ILE A 4 0.29 -7.57 -9.51
CA ILE A 4 0.74 -8.59 -8.56
C ILE A 4 0.66 -9.98 -9.19
N GLN A 5 1.73 -10.77 -9.07
CA GLN A 5 1.77 -12.17 -9.50
C GLN A 5 2.22 -13.05 -8.35
N VAL A 6 1.63 -14.23 -8.23
CA VAL A 6 2.06 -15.23 -7.25
C VAL A 6 2.50 -16.48 -8.01
N VAL A 7 3.74 -16.90 -7.80
CA VAL A 7 4.34 -18.05 -8.51
C VAL A 7 5.06 -18.96 -7.54
N SER A 8 5.15 -20.25 -7.89
CA SER A 8 5.99 -21.20 -7.17
C SER A 8 7.33 -21.40 -7.88
N GLY A 9 8.41 -21.47 -7.11
CA GLY A 9 9.76 -21.66 -7.63
C GLY A 9 10.83 -21.18 -6.66
N ALA A 10 12.09 -21.38 -7.06
CA ALA A 10 13.22 -20.85 -6.33
C ALA A 10 13.52 -19.42 -6.84
N ILE A 11 13.56 -18.44 -5.93
CA ILE A 11 13.71 -17.01 -6.30
C ILE A 11 14.96 -16.74 -7.14
N GLN A 12 16.05 -17.49 -6.94
CA GLN A 12 17.28 -17.35 -7.73
C GLN A 12 17.12 -17.78 -9.20
N ASN A 13 16.02 -18.44 -9.56
CA ASN A 13 15.70 -18.80 -10.93
C ASN A 13 14.77 -17.78 -11.62
N SER A 14 14.29 -16.76 -10.91
CA SER A 14 13.43 -15.71 -11.48
C SER A 14 14.22 -14.87 -12.50
N ASP A 15 13.58 -14.55 -13.61
CA ASP A 15 14.11 -13.72 -14.70
C ASP A 15 13.74 -12.23 -14.55
N ALA A 16 13.18 -11.84 -13.39
CA ALA A 16 12.87 -10.45 -13.08
C ALA A 16 14.12 -9.55 -13.12
N ASP A 17 13.95 -8.25 -13.38
CA ASP A 17 15.08 -7.31 -13.41
C ASP A 17 15.79 -7.24 -12.05
N THR A 18 15.02 -7.32 -10.97
CA THR A 18 15.52 -7.29 -9.60
C THR A 18 14.80 -8.34 -8.77
N ILE A 19 15.54 -9.20 -8.09
CA ILE A 19 14.99 -10.05 -7.03
C ILE A 19 15.27 -9.44 -5.66
N ILE A 20 14.33 -9.60 -4.72
CA ILE A 20 14.42 -9.05 -3.37
C ILE A 20 14.44 -10.19 -2.36
N VAL A 21 15.47 -10.18 -1.50
CA VAL A 21 15.62 -11.09 -0.36
C VAL A 21 15.90 -10.29 0.92
N ASN A 22 15.79 -10.93 2.07
CA ASN A 22 15.96 -10.25 3.36
C ASN A 22 17.01 -10.88 4.26
N LEU A 23 17.40 -10.11 5.29
CA LEU A 23 18.28 -10.55 6.37
C LEU A 23 17.87 -9.85 7.68
N PHE A 24 17.98 -10.55 8.80
CA PHE A 24 17.92 -9.94 10.14
C PHE A 24 19.30 -9.48 10.59
N GLU A 25 19.36 -8.55 11.53
CA GLU A 25 20.62 -8.18 12.19
C GLU A 25 21.30 -9.40 12.82
N ASP A 26 22.63 -9.46 12.71
CA ASP A 26 23.49 -10.48 13.30
C ASP A 26 23.12 -11.93 12.91
N THR A 27 22.53 -12.12 11.72
CA THR A 27 22.19 -13.44 11.18
C THR A 27 22.99 -13.80 9.94
N GLN A 28 23.21 -15.10 9.73
CA GLN A 28 23.69 -15.62 8.45
C GLN A 28 22.53 -15.77 7.45
N PRO A 29 22.78 -15.77 6.14
CA PRO A 29 21.76 -16.01 5.14
C PRO A 29 21.04 -17.35 5.38
N GLY A 30 19.71 -17.30 5.49
CA GLY A 30 18.86 -18.49 5.66
C GLY A 30 17.82 -18.62 4.54
N GLY A 31 17.22 -19.80 4.40
CA GLY A 31 16.14 -20.06 3.43
C GLY A 31 16.48 -19.60 2.02
N ALA A 32 15.58 -18.81 1.42
CA ALA A 32 15.77 -18.28 0.07
C ALA A 32 17.00 -17.35 -0.06
N THR A 33 17.34 -16.57 0.97
CA THR A 33 18.54 -15.73 0.97
C THR A 33 19.82 -16.58 0.90
N SER A 34 19.84 -17.74 1.59
CA SER A 34 20.96 -18.70 1.51
C SER A 34 21.09 -19.34 0.13
N ALA A 35 19.95 -19.67 -0.50
CA ALA A 35 19.93 -20.22 -1.86
C ALA A 35 20.47 -19.22 -2.89
N VAL A 36 20.09 -17.94 -2.77
CA VAL A 36 20.65 -16.85 -3.59
C VAL A 36 22.15 -16.69 -3.31
N ASP A 37 22.56 -16.65 -2.05
CA ASP A 37 23.97 -16.51 -1.68
C ASP A 37 24.84 -17.62 -2.28
N THR A 38 24.37 -18.87 -2.21
CA THR A 38 25.03 -20.04 -2.81
C THR A 38 25.17 -19.86 -4.33
N ALA A 39 24.10 -19.44 -5.00
CA ALA A 39 24.13 -19.18 -6.44
C ALA A 39 25.07 -18.02 -6.83
N LEU A 40 25.36 -17.11 -5.90
CA LEU A 40 26.31 -16.01 -6.05
C LEU A 40 27.71 -16.32 -5.49
N ASN A 41 28.03 -17.59 -5.20
CA ASN A 41 29.31 -18.01 -4.65
C ASN A 41 29.68 -17.31 -3.32
N GLY A 42 28.69 -17.08 -2.45
CA GLY A 42 28.90 -16.50 -1.12
C GLY A 42 29.01 -14.98 -1.08
N ALA A 43 28.57 -14.27 -2.13
CA ALA A 43 28.68 -12.81 -2.20
C ALA A 43 27.91 -12.07 -1.10
N ILE A 44 26.75 -12.57 -0.67
CA ILE A 44 25.99 -12.00 0.45
C ILE A 44 26.73 -12.25 1.76
N SER A 45 27.24 -13.48 1.96
CA SER A 45 28.06 -13.81 3.13
C SER A 45 29.32 -12.94 3.20
N ALA A 46 29.96 -12.65 2.06
CA ALA A 46 31.12 -11.77 1.99
C ALA A 46 30.79 -10.32 2.37
N LEU A 47 29.63 -9.79 1.95
CA LEU A 47 29.16 -8.45 2.37
C LEU A 47 28.95 -8.38 3.89
N ILE A 48 28.35 -9.42 4.48
CA ILE A 48 28.12 -9.50 5.92
C ILE A 48 29.45 -9.57 6.67
N ALA A 49 30.38 -10.43 6.24
CA ALA A 49 31.71 -10.56 6.84
C ALA A 49 32.55 -9.28 6.72
N GLY A 50 32.38 -8.52 5.64
CA GLY A 50 33.03 -7.22 5.43
C GLY A 50 32.40 -6.07 6.23
N GLY A 51 31.20 -6.25 6.80
CA GLY A 51 30.45 -5.20 7.51
C GLY A 51 29.72 -4.21 6.60
N ASP A 52 29.70 -4.44 5.28
CA ASP A 52 29.01 -3.59 4.31
C ASP A 52 27.48 -3.70 4.42
N PHE A 53 27.01 -4.82 4.96
CA PHE A 53 25.60 -5.05 5.23
C PHE A 53 25.42 -5.77 6.57
N THR A 54 24.67 -5.14 7.49
CA THR A 54 24.48 -5.66 8.84
C THR A 54 23.06 -6.14 9.12
N GLY A 55 22.12 -5.91 8.20
CA GLY A 55 20.72 -6.33 8.35
C GLY A 55 19.84 -5.33 9.08
N LYS A 56 20.32 -4.11 9.35
CA LYS A 56 19.55 -3.04 10.01
C LYS A 56 18.23 -2.77 9.30
N ALA A 57 17.18 -2.43 10.06
CA ALA A 57 15.85 -2.19 9.51
C ALA A 57 15.89 -1.13 8.40
N GLY A 58 15.45 -1.51 7.19
CA GLY A 58 15.44 -0.63 6.00
C GLY A 58 16.81 -0.43 5.35
N GLN A 59 17.90 -1.03 5.86
CA GLN A 59 19.17 -1.06 5.15
C GLN A 59 18.99 -1.82 3.83
N THR A 60 19.55 -1.28 2.74
CA THR A 60 19.54 -1.95 1.45
C THR A 60 20.92 -2.04 0.83
N VAL A 61 21.20 -3.13 0.13
CA VAL A 61 22.39 -3.30 -0.72
C VAL A 61 22.00 -4.01 -2.01
N VAL A 62 22.66 -3.63 -3.11
CA VAL A 62 22.39 -4.16 -4.45
C VAL A 62 23.63 -4.89 -4.93
N LEU A 63 23.47 -6.17 -5.26
CA LEU A 63 24.47 -6.97 -5.95
C LEU A 63 24.10 -7.12 -7.43
N TYR A 64 25.13 -7.26 -8.26
CA TYR A 64 24.99 -7.49 -9.69
C TYR A 64 25.55 -8.88 -10.01
N PRO A 65 24.69 -9.89 -10.25
CA PRO A 65 25.11 -11.29 -10.38
C PRO A 65 26.07 -11.59 -11.54
N GLY A 66 26.20 -10.70 -12.53
CA GLY A 66 27.10 -10.92 -13.67
C GLY A 66 26.77 -12.17 -14.49
N GLY A 67 25.51 -12.61 -14.48
CA GLY A 67 25.05 -13.83 -15.16
C GLY A 67 25.07 -15.10 -14.32
N ALA A 68 25.46 -15.05 -13.04
CA ALA A 68 25.39 -16.19 -12.13
C ALA A 68 23.95 -16.69 -11.88
N ILE A 69 22.98 -15.78 -11.94
CA ILE A 69 21.53 -16.05 -11.94
C ILE A 69 20.86 -15.23 -13.04
N PRO A 70 19.61 -15.57 -13.46
CA PRO A 70 18.93 -14.86 -14.55
C PRO A 70 18.63 -13.39 -14.23
N ALA A 71 18.32 -13.07 -12.97
CA ALA A 71 18.03 -11.72 -12.54
C ALA A 71 19.23 -10.78 -12.69
N ARG A 72 18.99 -9.55 -13.16
CA ARG A 72 20.06 -8.55 -13.38
C ARG A 72 20.62 -7.98 -12.08
N ARG A 73 19.82 -8.00 -11.01
CA ARG A 73 20.14 -7.41 -9.71
C ARG A 73 19.56 -8.27 -8.58
N VAL A 74 20.31 -8.37 -7.49
CA VAL A 74 19.81 -8.88 -6.20
C VAL A 74 19.81 -7.72 -5.21
N LEU A 75 18.62 -7.36 -4.75
CA LEU A 75 18.42 -6.36 -3.70
C LEU A 75 18.19 -7.08 -2.37
N ILE A 76 18.98 -6.73 -1.37
CA ILE A 76 18.86 -7.27 -0.02
C ILE A 76 18.29 -6.17 0.86
N VAL A 77 17.25 -6.47 1.64
CA VAL A 77 16.66 -5.55 2.61
C VAL A 77 16.80 -6.08 4.04
N GLY A 78 17.24 -5.22 4.94
CA GLY A 78 17.38 -5.54 6.36
C GLY A 78 16.04 -5.44 7.09
N LEU A 79 15.72 -6.46 7.90
CA LEU A 79 14.53 -6.49 8.76
C LEU A 79 14.78 -5.92 10.16
N GLY A 80 16.03 -5.62 10.49
CA GLY A 80 16.44 -5.12 11.80
C GLY A 80 16.64 -6.23 12.83
N GLN A 81 16.66 -5.82 14.10
CA GLN A 81 16.77 -6.72 15.24
C GLN A 81 15.51 -7.56 15.41
N ARG A 82 15.71 -8.82 15.81
CA ARG A 82 14.62 -9.78 15.98
C ARG A 82 13.58 -9.33 16.99
N ASP A 83 14.00 -8.86 18.16
CA ASP A 83 13.09 -8.43 19.23
C ASP A 83 12.19 -7.25 18.82
N HIS A 84 12.74 -6.32 18.01
CA HIS A 84 11.98 -5.19 17.49
C HIS A 84 11.01 -5.61 16.38
N PHE A 85 11.42 -6.56 15.53
CA PHE A 85 10.56 -7.13 14.50
C PHE A 85 9.39 -7.89 15.13
N ASP A 86 9.65 -8.71 16.15
CA ASP A 86 8.64 -9.56 16.79
C ASP A 86 7.55 -8.75 17.53
N ALA A 87 7.79 -7.46 17.82
CA ALA A 87 6.80 -6.56 18.41
C ALA A 87 5.65 -6.19 17.45
N ASP A 88 5.94 -6.02 16.15
CA ASP A 88 4.93 -5.84 15.09
C ASP A 88 5.48 -6.37 13.75
N PRO A 89 5.46 -7.70 13.55
CA PRO A 89 6.09 -8.34 12.39
C PRO A 89 5.51 -7.87 11.06
N ALA A 90 4.19 -7.67 11.00
CA ALA A 90 3.51 -7.27 9.77
C ALA A 90 3.91 -5.84 9.36
N GLU A 91 3.96 -4.90 10.31
CA GLU A 91 4.42 -3.53 10.02
C GLU A 91 5.90 -3.47 9.65
N ALA A 92 6.76 -4.26 10.33
CA ALA A 92 8.17 -4.36 9.97
C ALA A 92 8.35 -4.86 8.52
N VAL A 93 7.58 -5.87 8.11
CA VAL A 93 7.55 -6.37 6.73
C VAL A 93 7.06 -5.30 5.75
N ARG A 94 5.97 -4.57 6.05
CA ARG A 94 5.49 -3.49 5.18
C ARG A 94 6.55 -2.44 4.92
N ARG A 95 7.28 -2.01 5.97
CA ARG A 95 8.34 -1.01 5.85
C ARG A 95 9.54 -1.50 5.04
N ALA A 96 9.94 -2.76 5.26
CA ALA A 96 11.01 -3.38 4.48
C ALA A 96 10.61 -3.49 3.00
N ALA A 97 9.41 -3.98 2.71
CA ALA A 97 8.89 -4.10 1.35
C ALA A 97 8.77 -2.72 0.65
N ALA A 98 8.25 -1.70 1.35
CA ALA A 98 8.19 -0.32 0.84
C ALA A 98 9.58 0.22 0.49
N THR A 99 10.56 0.03 1.37
CA THR A 99 11.94 0.47 1.15
C THR A 99 12.57 -0.24 -0.04
N ALA A 100 12.37 -1.56 -0.12
CA ALA A 100 12.97 -2.37 -1.18
C ALA A 100 12.34 -2.06 -2.55
N ILE A 101 11.02 -1.94 -2.65
CA ILE A 101 10.36 -1.64 -3.93
C ILE A 101 10.69 -0.23 -4.42
N GLN A 102 10.82 0.75 -3.52
CA GLN A 102 11.26 2.11 -3.87
C GLN A 102 12.68 2.09 -4.39
N LYS A 103 13.57 1.32 -3.77
CA LYS A 103 14.94 1.15 -4.27
C LYS A 103 14.96 0.47 -5.64
N ALA A 104 14.14 -0.55 -5.86
CA ALA A 104 14.02 -1.22 -7.16
C ALA A 104 13.51 -0.26 -8.25
N ARG A 105 12.50 0.57 -7.94
CA ARG A 105 12.03 1.66 -8.82
C ARG A 105 13.16 2.63 -9.18
N ASP A 106 13.93 3.07 -8.19
CA ASP A 106 15.00 4.04 -8.40
C ASP A 106 16.15 3.48 -9.27
N LEU A 107 16.27 2.15 -9.34
CA LEU A 107 17.18 1.42 -10.24
C LEU A 107 16.57 1.18 -11.64
N GLY A 108 15.33 1.61 -11.88
CA GLY A 108 14.59 1.41 -13.13
C GLY A 108 14.20 -0.05 -13.38
N ALA A 109 13.84 -0.80 -12.33
CA ALA A 109 13.31 -2.14 -12.50
C ALA A 109 11.86 -2.10 -13.01
N GLU A 110 11.56 -2.85 -14.07
CA GLU A 110 10.20 -2.99 -14.60
C GLU A 110 9.52 -4.23 -13.99
N ARG A 111 10.27 -5.33 -13.85
CA ARG A 111 9.83 -6.56 -13.19
C ARG A 111 10.62 -6.77 -11.90
N VAL A 112 9.92 -6.92 -10.78
CA VAL A 112 10.52 -7.20 -9.48
C VAL A 112 9.95 -8.50 -8.95
N ALA A 113 10.79 -9.41 -8.50
CA ALA A 113 10.35 -10.60 -7.77
C ALA A 113 10.84 -10.53 -6.32
N THR A 114 10.03 -10.98 -5.36
CA THR A 114 10.34 -10.93 -3.94
C THR A 114 9.89 -12.21 -3.25
N ILE A 115 10.61 -12.58 -2.21
CA ILE A 115 10.17 -13.62 -1.27
C ILE A 115 9.15 -13.03 -0.28
N LEU A 116 8.50 -13.92 0.48
CA LEU A 116 7.65 -13.54 1.60
C LEU A 116 8.51 -13.15 2.82
N HIS A 117 8.82 -11.87 2.95
CA HIS A 117 9.51 -11.37 4.13
C HIS A 117 8.70 -11.68 5.41
N GLY A 118 9.37 -12.10 6.47
CA GLY A 118 8.72 -12.44 7.74
C GLY A 118 8.03 -13.82 7.78
N ALA A 119 7.89 -14.52 6.65
CA ALA A 119 7.46 -15.92 6.66
C ALA A 119 8.57 -16.83 7.24
N GLY A 120 8.18 -18.02 7.70
CA GLY A 120 9.10 -19.01 8.25
C GLY A 120 9.79 -18.49 9.51
N ALA A 121 11.04 -18.05 9.39
CA ALA A 121 11.82 -17.54 10.52
C ALA A 121 11.16 -16.35 11.21
N GLY A 122 10.42 -15.48 10.51
CA GLY A 122 9.73 -14.34 11.13
C GLY A 122 8.37 -14.66 11.77
N GLY A 123 7.93 -15.92 11.77
CA GLY A 123 6.73 -16.36 12.49
C GLY A 123 5.38 -15.95 11.87
N LEU A 124 5.37 -15.21 10.76
CA LEU A 124 4.14 -14.92 10.03
C LEU A 124 3.68 -16.12 9.20
N SER A 125 2.36 -16.30 9.12
CA SER A 125 1.78 -17.21 8.13
C SER A 125 2.05 -16.68 6.71
N ALA A 126 2.08 -17.57 5.71
CA ALA A 126 2.30 -17.18 4.32
C ALA A 126 1.27 -16.13 3.84
N GLU A 127 0.02 -16.23 4.28
CA GLU A 127 -1.05 -15.29 3.96
C GLU A 127 -0.79 -13.89 4.54
N VAL A 128 -0.45 -13.78 5.82
CA VAL A 128 -0.17 -12.48 6.47
C VAL A 128 1.12 -11.86 5.93
N ALA A 129 2.17 -12.66 5.71
CA ALA A 129 3.41 -12.18 5.11
C ALA A 129 3.19 -11.65 3.68
N ALA A 130 2.43 -12.37 2.85
CA ALA A 130 2.06 -11.94 1.51
C ALA A 130 1.28 -10.61 1.54
N GLN A 131 0.29 -10.51 2.43
CA GLN A 131 -0.47 -9.28 2.58
C GLN A 131 0.44 -8.10 2.94
N ALA A 132 1.31 -8.25 3.94
CA ALA A 132 2.21 -7.19 4.37
C ALA A 132 3.23 -6.78 3.29
N VAL A 133 3.79 -7.75 2.55
CA VAL A 133 4.71 -7.46 1.43
C VAL A 133 4.01 -6.68 0.33
N VAL A 134 2.80 -7.07 -0.06
CA VAL A 134 2.04 -6.39 -1.13
C VAL A 134 1.56 -5.02 -0.67
N GLU A 135 1.00 -4.88 0.53
CA GLU A 135 0.58 -3.58 1.09
C GLU A 135 1.76 -2.61 1.16
N GLY A 136 2.88 -3.04 1.75
CA GLY A 136 4.09 -2.23 1.85
C GLY A 136 4.61 -1.80 0.48
N SER A 137 4.61 -2.72 -0.48
CA SER A 137 5.09 -2.43 -1.83
C SER A 137 4.18 -1.43 -2.56
N LEU A 138 2.88 -1.70 -2.62
CA LEU A 138 1.93 -0.83 -3.34
C LEU A 138 1.83 0.56 -2.69
N LEU A 139 1.74 0.63 -1.36
CA LEU A 139 1.65 1.90 -0.64
C LEU A 139 2.99 2.65 -0.60
N GLY A 140 4.12 1.94 -0.71
CA GLY A 140 5.45 2.52 -0.85
C GLY A 140 5.68 3.14 -2.24
N LEU A 141 5.01 2.62 -3.28
CA LEU A 141 5.05 3.18 -4.63
C LEU A 141 4.06 4.34 -4.84
N TYR A 142 3.09 4.52 -3.94
CA TYR A 142 2.12 5.61 -4.06
C TYR A 142 2.80 6.98 -4.14
N ARG A 143 2.48 7.72 -5.20
CA ARG A 143 2.87 9.12 -5.41
C ARG A 143 1.65 9.88 -5.93
N TYR A 144 1.24 10.92 -5.22
CA TYR A 144 0.19 11.81 -5.73
C TYR A 144 0.72 12.58 -6.94
N HIS A 145 0.14 12.31 -8.11
CA HIS A 145 0.51 12.95 -9.36
C HIS A 145 -0.37 14.17 -9.66
N GLY A 146 -1.62 14.15 -9.20
CA GLY A 146 -2.54 15.29 -9.26
C GLY A 146 -2.69 15.88 -10.66
N GLN A 147 -2.46 17.18 -10.79
CA GLN A 147 -2.60 17.94 -12.04
C GLN A 147 -1.25 18.17 -12.75
N LYS A 148 -0.21 17.42 -12.39
CA LYS A 148 1.07 17.48 -13.11
C LYS A 148 0.90 16.86 -14.50
N THR A 149 1.54 17.45 -15.51
CA THR A 149 1.47 16.94 -16.89
C THR A 149 2.56 15.92 -17.21
N GLU A 150 3.72 16.04 -16.58
CA GLU A 150 4.84 15.12 -16.78
C GLU A 150 4.69 13.88 -15.91
N PRO A 151 4.76 12.65 -16.48
CA PRO A 151 4.67 11.43 -15.69
C PRO A 151 5.81 11.35 -14.67
N PRO A 152 5.60 10.69 -13.52
CA PRO A 152 6.61 10.59 -12.50
C PRO A 152 7.81 9.77 -13.02
N LYS A 153 9.02 10.27 -12.75
CA LYS A 153 10.28 9.62 -13.14
C LYS A 153 11.11 9.27 -11.88
N PRO A 154 11.74 8.08 -11.82
CA PRO A 154 11.53 6.95 -12.74
C PRO A 154 10.10 6.36 -12.63
N PRO A 155 9.63 5.62 -13.66
CA PRO A 155 8.36 4.91 -13.61
C PRO A 155 8.37 3.85 -12.51
N ASP A 156 7.20 3.56 -11.95
CA ASP A 156 7.04 2.48 -10.97
C ASP A 156 7.14 1.10 -11.67
N PRO A 157 7.62 0.04 -10.97
CA PRO A 157 7.65 -1.30 -11.53
C PRO A 157 6.28 -1.74 -12.06
N HIS A 158 6.27 -2.35 -13.24
CA HIS A 158 5.05 -2.86 -13.88
C HIS A 158 4.55 -4.14 -13.19
N THR A 159 5.45 -4.98 -12.68
CA THR A 159 5.11 -6.25 -12.06
C THR A 159 5.84 -6.45 -10.73
N LEU A 160 5.10 -6.93 -9.73
CA LEU A 160 5.63 -7.47 -8.49
C LEU A 160 5.24 -8.94 -8.39
N GLU A 161 6.22 -9.82 -8.46
CA GLU A 161 6.07 -11.27 -8.34
C GLU A 161 6.40 -11.69 -6.89
N LEU A 162 5.47 -12.39 -6.24
CA LEU A 162 5.71 -13.09 -4.98
C LEU A 162 6.09 -14.53 -5.31
N THR A 163 7.36 -14.85 -5.09
CA THR A 163 7.88 -16.19 -5.33
C THR A 163 7.84 -16.99 -4.04
N VAL A 164 7.13 -18.12 -4.05
CA VAL A 164 7.13 -19.09 -2.94
C VAL A 164 7.78 -20.40 -3.35
N PHE A 165 8.50 -21.03 -2.43
CA PHE A 165 9.17 -22.29 -2.74
C PHE A 165 8.19 -23.46 -2.85
N GLU A 166 7.28 -23.59 -1.88
CA GLU A 166 6.34 -24.71 -1.81
C GLU A 166 5.03 -24.38 -2.55
N PRO A 167 4.63 -25.16 -3.57
CA PRO A 167 3.37 -24.94 -4.28
C PRO A 167 2.13 -24.99 -3.38
N THR A 168 2.21 -25.66 -2.22
CA THR A 168 1.12 -25.74 -1.24
C THR A 168 0.78 -24.39 -0.60
N ASP A 169 1.71 -23.43 -0.60
CA ASP A 169 1.48 -22.10 -0.04
C ASP A 169 0.74 -21.17 -1.01
N LEU A 170 0.68 -21.50 -2.30
CA LEU A 170 0.08 -20.66 -3.34
C LEU A 170 -1.33 -20.13 -2.97
N PRO A 171 -2.29 -20.96 -2.50
CA PRO A 171 -3.62 -20.46 -2.17
C PRO A 171 -3.62 -19.44 -1.03
N ALA A 172 -2.77 -19.63 -0.01
CA ALA A 172 -2.66 -18.71 1.12
C ALA A 172 -2.05 -17.37 0.71
N VAL A 173 -1.01 -17.42 -0.12
CA VAL A 173 -0.32 -16.23 -0.64
C VAL A 173 -1.22 -15.45 -1.59
N GLN A 174 -1.98 -16.13 -2.45
CA GLN A 174 -2.97 -15.50 -3.32
C GLN A 174 -4.05 -14.76 -2.54
N ARG A 175 -4.57 -15.34 -1.45
CA ARG A 175 -5.54 -14.64 -0.58
C ARG A 175 -4.93 -13.42 0.11
N GLY A 176 -3.71 -13.54 0.62
CA GLY A 176 -3.00 -12.43 1.26
C GLY A 176 -2.72 -11.29 0.28
N ALA A 177 -2.23 -11.60 -0.92
CA ALA A 177 -2.01 -10.65 -1.99
C ALA A 177 -3.31 -9.95 -2.42
N HIS A 178 -4.39 -10.70 -2.63
CA HIS A 178 -5.69 -10.14 -3.02
C HIS A 178 -6.28 -9.21 -1.96
N THR A 179 -6.17 -9.59 -0.68
CA THR A 179 -6.57 -8.74 0.46
C THR A 179 -5.78 -7.43 0.45
N ALA A 180 -4.46 -7.51 0.27
CA ALA A 180 -3.59 -6.34 0.21
C ALA A 180 -3.89 -5.43 -0.98
N GLU A 181 -4.14 -5.97 -2.17
CA GLU A 181 -4.54 -5.20 -3.35
C GLU A 181 -5.83 -4.41 -3.08
N THR A 182 -6.82 -5.07 -2.46
CA THR A 182 -8.11 -4.46 -2.11
C THR A 182 -7.95 -3.34 -1.08
N ILE A 183 -7.18 -3.58 -0.01
CA ILE A 183 -6.90 -2.58 1.03
C ILE A 183 -6.11 -1.41 0.42
N ALA A 184 -5.07 -1.69 -0.35
CA ALA A 184 -4.24 -0.67 -0.98
C ALA A 184 -5.05 0.20 -1.94
N ALA A 185 -5.97 -0.38 -2.72
CA ALA A 185 -6.86 0.38 -3.60
C ALA A 185 -7.73 1.37 -2.83
N GLY A 186 -8.36 0.95 -1.72
CA GLY A 186 -9.15 1.84 -0.86
C GLY A 186 -8.32 2.94 -0.21
N VAL A 187 -7.11 2.61 0.27
CA VAL A 187 -6.17 3.59 0.87
C VAL A 187 -5.70 4.61 -0.18
N VAL A 188 -5.36 4.15 -1.39
CA VAL A 188 -4.92 5.02 -2.49
C VAL A 188 -6.05 5.96 -2.91
N LEU A 189 -7.27 5.47 -3.11
CA LEU A 189 -8.43 6.31 -3.39
C LEU A 189 -8.63 7.38 -2.31
N THR A 190 -8.55 6.98 -1.03
CA THR A 190 -8.68 7.92 0.09
C THR A 190 -7.57 8.99 0.05
N ARG A 191 -6.32 8.59 -0.19
CA ARG A 191 -5.20 9.52 -0.31
C ARG A 191 -5.37 10.46 -1.51
N ASP A 192 -5.89 9.99 -2.63
CA ASP A 192 -6.16 10.83 -3.79
C ASP A 192 -7.25 11.87 -3.48
N LEU A 193 -8.35 11.46 -2.86
CA LEU A 193 -9.43 12.36 -2.43
C LEU A 193 -8.95 13.46 -1.49
N VAL A 194 -8.11 13.11 -0.50
CA VAL A 194 -7.53 14.07 0.47
C VAL A 194 -6.50 14.99 -0.19
N ASN A 195 -5.74 14.50 -1.17
CA ASN A 195 -4.74 15.30 -1.87
C ASN A 195 -5.35 16.24 -2.91
N LEU A 196 -6.50 15.90 -3.48
CA LEU A 196 -7.20 16.76 -4.43
C LEU A 196 -7.47 18.15 -3.83
N PRO A 197 -7.26 19.23 -4.61
CA PRO A 197 -7.52 20.56 -4.12
C PRO A 197 -9.03 20.79 -3.96
N PRO A 198 -9.46 21.68 -3.05
CA PRO A 198 -10.87 21.87 -2.69
C PRO A 198 -11.74 22.45 -3.82
N ASN A 199 -11.12 23.02 -4.86
CA ASN A 199 -11.83 23.45 -6.07
C ASN A 199 -12.20 22.26 -6.99
N ILE A 200 -11.64 21.07 -6.76
CA ILE A 200 -11.98 19.83 -7.47
C ILE A 200 -12.75 18.90 -6.52
N CYS A 201 -12.16 18.58 -5.35
CA CYS A 201 -12.77 17.72 -4.34
C CYS A 201 -13.84 18.50 -3.56
N THR A 202 -14.98 18.72 -4.20
CA THR A 202 -16.17 19.34 -3.63
C THR A 202 -17.11 18.30 -3.02
N PRO A 203 -18.12 18.68 -2.22
CA PRO A 203 -19.11 17.71 -1.70
C PRO A 203 -19.80 16.93 -2.82
N THR A 204 -20.05 17.59 -3.97
CA THR A 204 -20.63 16.94 -5.15
C THR A 204 -19.65 15.94 -5.79
N TYR A 205 -18.36 16.29 -5.85
CA TYR A 205 -17.32 15.36 -6.34
C TYR A 205 -17.19 14.12 -5.44
N LEU A 206 -17.24 14.30 -4.11
CA LEU A 206 -17.23 13.17 -3.17
C LEU A 206 -18.46 12.27 -3.36
N ALA A 207 -19.65 12.84 -3.54
CA ALA A 207 -20.86 12.06 -3.80
C ALA A 207 -20.81 11.29 -5.12
N GLN A 208 -20.27 11.90 -6.17
CA GLN A 208 -20.05 11.23 -7.45
C GLN A 208 -19.04 10.08 -7.32
N THR A 209 -17.94 10.30 -6.61
CA THR A 209 -16.93 9.28 -6.35
C THR A 209 -17.53 8.11 -5.56
N ALA A 210 -18.31 8.40 -4.52
CA ALA A 210 -18.98 7.38 -3.72
C ALA A 210 -19.99 6.56 -4.56
N THR A 211 -20.71 7.21 -5.47
CA THR A 211 -21.63 6.53 -6.39
C THR A 211 -20.87 5.60 -7.34
N GLN A 212 -19.75 6.06 -7.92
CA GLN A 212 -18.91 5.23 -8.78
C GLN A 212 -18.36 4.01 -8.04
N VAL A 213 -17.84 4.19 -6.82
CA VAL A 213 -17.38 3.08 -5.98
C VAL A 213 -18.51 2.10 -5.71
N ALA A 214 -19.71 2.60 -5.40
CA ALA A 214 -20.86 1.75 -5.13
C ALA A 214 -21.25 0.90 -6.34
N ASP A 215 -21.29 1.50 -7.54
CA ASP A 215 -21.57 0.79 -8.78
C ASP A 215 -20.50 -0.25 -9.11
N GLU A 216 -19.22 0.06 -8.87
CA GLU A 216 -18.09 -0.84 -9.14
C GLU A 216 -18.05 -2.06 -8.23
N VAL A 217 -18.34 -1.89 -6.92
CA VAL A 217 -18.19 -2.95 -5.92
C VAL A 217 -19.52 -3.51 -5.40
N GLY A 218 -20.65 -3.05 -5.94
CA GLY A 218 -21.98 -3.55 -5.61
C GLY A 218 -22.51 -3.08 -4.24
N LEU A 219 -22.18 -1.86 -3.83
CA LEU A 219 -22.80 -1.24 -2.65
C LEU A 219 -24.11 -0.56 -3.04
N ARG A 220 -25.04 -0.46 -2.09
CA ARG A 220 -26.16 0.46 -2.24
C ARG A 220 -25.69 1.86 -1.85
N VAL A 221 -26.04 2.85 -2.66
CA VAL A 221 -25.72 4.26 -2.41
C VAL A 221 -26.99 5.10 -2.33
N GLU A 222 -27.04 5.98 -1.34
CA GLU A 222 -28.01 7.07 -1.26
C GLU A 222 -27.27 8.38 -1.01
N VAL A 223 -27.65 9.41 -1.77
CA VAL A 223 -27.09 10.76 -1.62
C VAL A 223 -28.23 11.73 -1.34
N LEU A 224 -28.23 12.30 -0.14
CA LEU A 224 -29.22 13.29 0.26
C LEU A 224 -28.73 14.68 -0.11
N GLY A 225 -29.53 15.38 -0.92
CA GLY A 225 -29.34 16.80 -1.21
C GLY A 225 -30.00 17.70 -0.15
N ARG A 226 -29.82 19.02 -0.32
CA ARG A 226 -30.33 20.05 0.60
C ARG A 226 -31.81 19.87 0.98
N LYS A 227 -32.70 19.68 0.00
CA LYS A 227 -34.15 19.54 0.26
C LYS A 227 -34.50 18.32 1.12
N GLN A 228 -33.82 17.18 0.89
CA GLN A 228 -34.02 15.98 1.70
C GLN A 228 -33.51 16.19 3.12
N MET A 229 -32.32 16.81 3.27
CA MET A 229 -31.76 17.16 4.58
C MET A 229 -32.64 18.16 5.36
N GLU A 230 -33.28 19.11 4.68
CA GLU A 230 -34.24 20.05 5.27
C GLU A 230 -35.49 19.31 5.78
N ALA A 231 -36.04 18.40 4.97
CA ALA A 231 -37.19 17.57 5.36
C ALA A 231 -36.87 16.67 6.58
N LEU A 232 -35.64 16.15 6.64
CA LEU A 232 -35.13 15.37 7.77
C LEU A 232 -34.66 16.22 8.97
N LYS A 233 -34.81 17.56 8.90
CA LYS A 233 -34.44 18.51 9.97
C LYS A 233 -32.96 18.44 10.37
N MET A 234 -32.05 18.20 9.42
CA MET A 234 -30.59 18.14 9.63
C MET A 234 -29.95 19.54 9.80
N GLY A 235 -30.52 20.37 10.68
CA GLY A 235 -30.22 21.80 10.78
C GLY A 235 -28.76 22.12 11.11
N ALA A 236 -28.07 21.29 11.90
CA ALA A 236 -26.67 21.49 12.25
C ALA A 236 -25.74 21.43 11.02
N LEU A 237 -25.92 20.41 10.17
CA LEU A 237 -25.15 20.25 8.94
C LEU A 237 -25.48 21.36 7.92
N LEU A 238 -26.78 21.67 7.77
CA LEU A 238 -27.24 22.72 6.85
C LEU A 238 -26.72 24.11 7.23
N ALA A 239 -26.63 24.41 8.52
CA ALA A 239 -26.08 25.67 9.02
C ALA A 239 -24.59 25.82 8.69
N VAL A 240 -23.80 24.73 8.74
CA VAL A 240 -22.38 24.76 8.32
C VAL A 240 -22.26 25.04 6.82
N ALA A 241 -23.12 24.45 6.01
CA ALA A 241 -23.08 24.58 4.54
C ALA A 241 -23.84 25.78 3.97
N GLN A 242 -24.37 26.69 4.81
CA GLN A 242 -25.21 27.79 4.34
C GLN A 242 -24.44 28.87 3.56
N GLY A 243 -23.13 28.98 3.80
CA GLY A 243 -22.27 30.02 3.22
C GLY A 243 -21.55 29.61 1.93
N THR A 244 -21.84 28.43 1.38
CA THR A 244 -21.22 27.94 0.14
C THR A 244 -22.24 27.87 -0.98
N ASP A 245 -21.81 28.22 -2.21
CA ASP A 245 -22.59 28.01 -3.43
C ASP A 245 -22.60 26.54 -3.86
N THR A 246 -21.69 25.73 -3.31
CA THR A 246 -21.63 24.30 -3.62
C THR A 246 -22.69 23.54 -2.81
N PRO A 247 -23.56 22.75 -3.46
CA PRO A 247 -24.60 22.00 -2.74
C PRO A 247 -24.00 21.03 -1.71
N PRO A 248 -24.49 21.00 -0.46
CA PRO A 248 -24.10 19.97 0.50
C PRO A 248 -24.65 18.62 0.06
N GLN A 249 -23.87 17.57 0.32
CA GLN A 249 -24.22 16.19 0.05
C GLN A 249 -24.06 15.38 1.33
N PHE A 250 -25.04 14.55 1.66
CA PHE A 250 -24.91 13.53 2.71
C PHE A 250 -24.91 12.16 2.06
N ILE A 251 -23.79 11.45 2.16
CA ILE A 251 -23.54 10.21 1.43
C ILE A 251 -23.75 9.03 2.38
N ILE A 252 -24.53 8.06 1.94
CA ILE A 252 -24.79 6.80 2.64
C ILE A 252 -24.39 5.67 1.70
N LEU A 253 -23.48 4.81 2.17
CA LEU A 253 -23.08 3.58 1.49
C LEU A 253 -23.44 2.40 2.38
N GLU A 254 -24.13 1.42 1.81
CA GLU A 254 -24.57 0.22 2.52
C GLU A 254 -23.99 -1.04 1.84
N HIS A 255 -23.25 -1.82 2.62
CA HIS A 255 -22.78 -3.15 2.24
C HIS A 255 -23.74 -4.20 2.81
N ASN A 256 -24.08 -5.24 2.02
CA ASN A 256 -25.09 -6.24 2.38
C ASN A 256 -26.45 -5.62 2.75
N ALA A 257 -26.89 -4.59 2.01
CA ALA A 257 -28.12 -3.84 2.29
C ALA A 257 -29.38 -4.73 2.33
N ASP A 258 -29.37 -5.84 1.60
CA ASP A 258 -30.43 -6.84 1.53
C ASP A 258 -30.47 -7.79 2.73
N ARG A 259 -29.47 -7.72 3.63
CA ARG A 259 -29.33 -8.60 4.80
C ARG A 259 -29.37 -7.85 6.13
N ALA A 260 -29.92 -6.63 6.12
CA ALA A 260 -29.98 -5.77 7.30
C ALA A 260 -30.78 -6.38 8.47
N GLU A 261 -31.71 -7.30 8.20
CA GLU A 261 -32.46 -8.04 9.23
C GLU A 261 -31.68 -9.22 9.82
N ASP A 262 -30.68 -9.75 9.09
CA ASP A 262 -29.92 -10.94 9.46
C ASP A 262 -28.58 -10.63 10.14
N LEU A 263 -28.08 -9.41 9.97
CA LEU A 263 -26.73 -9.00 10.36
C LEU A 263 -26.76 -7.78 11.27
N ASP A 264 -25.88 -7.78 12.28
CA ASP A 264 -25.62 -6.58 13.06
C ASP A 264 -25.08 -5.46 12.17
N THR A 265 -25.63 -4.26 12.33
CA THR A 265 -25.21 -3.09 11.56
C THR A 265 -24.06 -2.36 12.25
N ILE A 266 -22.95 -2.19 11.54
CA ILE A 266 -21.83 -1.32 11.94
C ILE A 266 -21.88 -0.05 11.11
N VAL A 267 -21.91 1.11 11.76
CA VAL A 267 -21.92 2.43 11.10
C VAL A 267 -20.56 3.09 11.24
N LEU A 268 -19.93 3.41 10.11
CA LEU A 268 -18.71 4.22 10.04
C LEU A 268 -19.07 5.64 9.60
N VAL A 269 -18.79 6.64 10.44
CA VAL A 269 -19.13 8.05 10.15
C VAL A 269 -17.85 8.86 9.90
N GLY A 270 -17.70 9.34 8.66
CA GLY A 270 -16.58 10.20 8.26
C GLY A 270 -16.97 11.68 8.21
N LYS A 271 -16.12 12.56 8.74
CA LYS A 271 -16.26 14.02 8.56
C LYS A 271 -15.89 14.38 7.12
N GLY A 272 -16.86 14.85 6.34
CA GLY A 272 -16.67 15.24 4.92
C GLY A 272 -16.60 16.74 4.66
N VAL A 273 -15.84 17.51 5.44
CA VAL A 273 -15.67 18.96 5.18
C VAL A 273 -14.56 19.14 4.14
N THR A 274 -14.94 19.50 2.92
CA THR A 274 -14.00 19.58 1.78
C THR A 274 -13.10 20.80 1.81
N PHE A 275 -13.52 21.87 2.47
CA PHE A 275 -12.66 22.99 2.80
C PHE A 275 -13.18 23.71 4.05
N ASP A 276 -12.29 23.92 5.02
CA ASP A 276 -12.63 24.62 6.27
C ASP A 276 -11.92 25.99 6.34
N THR A 277 -12.66 27.06 6.06
CA THR A 277 -12.17 28.43 6.25
C THR A 277 -12.24 28.89 7.70
N GLY A 278 -12.99 28.20 8.56
CA GLY A 278 -13.44 28.65 9.88
C GLY A 278 -14.78 29.42 9.87
N GLY A 279 -15.32 29.76 8.69
CA GLY A 279 -16.52 30.59 8.57
C GLY A 279 -16.26 32.04 8.99
N TYR A 280 -17.22 32.66 9.70
CA TYR A 280 -17.03 34.00 10.27
C TYR A 280 -15.84 34.07 11.22
N SER A 281 -15.59 32.99 11.97
CA SER A 281 -14.39 32.80 12.78
C SER A 281 -13.21 32.37 11.90
N LEU A 282 -12.85 33.25 10.97
CA LEU A 282 -11.90 32.96 9.90
C LEU A 282 -10.55 32.51 10.46
N LYS A 283 -10.03 31.40 9.94
CA LYS A 283 -8.69 30.92 10.29
C LYS A 283 -7.63 31.92 9.84
N SER A 284 -6.47 31.89 10.49
CA SER A 284 -5.29 32.59 10.01
C SER A 284 -4.86 32.04 8.64
N LYS A 285 -4.07 32.82 7.91
CA LYS A 285 -3.52 32.41 6.60
C LYS A 285 -2.77 31.07 6.69
N GLU A 286 -1.93 30.92 7.71
CA GLU A 286 -1.16 29.68 7.94
C GLU A 286 -2.08 28.52 8.30
N GLY A 287 -3.05 28.75 9.18
CA GLY A 287 -4.01 27.73 9.62
C GLY A 287 -4.97 27.25 8.53
N MET A 288 -5.09 27.99 7.42
CA MET A 288 -5.96 27.62 6.29
C MET A 288 -5.26 26.76 5.23
N SER A 289 -3.92 26.77 5.21
CA SER A 289 -3.11 26.20 4.10
C SER A 289 -3.33 24.70 3.85
N THR A 290 -3.72 23.94 4.87
CA THR A 290 -3.96 22.49 4.79
C THR A 290 -5.42 22.09 5.00
N MET A 291 -6.37 23.02 5.04
CA MET A 291 -7.77 22.75 5.42
C MET A 291 -8.62 22.04 4.35
N LYS A 292 -7.96 21.41 3.37
CA LYS A 292 -8.56 20.46 2.43
C LYS A 292 -8.55 19.01 2.93
N THR A 293 -7.81 18.74 4.02
CA THR A 293 -7.59 17.40 4.58
C THR A 293 -8.63 17.03 5.63
#